data_AF-A0A6A4W3Y2-F1
#
_entry.id   AF-A0A6A4W3Y2-F1
#
_cell.length_a   1.000
_cell.length_b   1.000
_cell.length_c   1.000
_cell.angle_alpha   90.00
_cell.angle_beta   90.00
_cell.angle_gamma   90.00
#
_symmetry.space_group_name_H-M   'P 1'
#
loop_
_entity.id
_entity.type
_entity.pdbx_description
1 polymer ?
#
loop_
_entity_poly.entity_id
_entity_poly.type
_entity_poly.pdbx_seq_one_letter_code
_entity_poly.pdbx_strand_id
1 'polypeptide(L)'
;MFLHTISMTEFLVGVFVAEKLAGILRPLALALQEKGADLVKALDLINAVRTALHQLRSESEEEFAPVMTGVKAAAEEMGVEVAKPRLVDRSSYRANAGGSEASIDGYYRLNAFIPALDHVLQDVDLRFGKHMQLVAGLSTLVPKRIATVGADWKRLHSAAILPALPRTHR
;
A
#
# COMPACT_ATOMS: atom_id res chain seq x y z
N MET A 1 18.57 -13.86 19.36
CA MET A 1 18.53 -13.80 17.88
C MET A 1 17.63 -12.66 17.39
N PHE A 2 16.36 -12.58 17.81
CA PHE A 2 15.44 -11.50 17.42
C PHE A 2 15.87 -10.09 17.80
N LEU A 3 16.38 -9.90 19.02
CA LEU A 3 16.80 -8.58 19.51
C LEU A 3 17.99 -8.03 18.70
N HIS A 4 18.90 -8.91 18.29
CA HIS A 4 19.98 -8.54 17.39
C HIS A 4 19.44 -8.14 16.01
N THR A 5 18.51 -8.89 15.42
CA THR A 5 17.97 -8.57 14.09
C THR A 5 17.19 -7.26 14.03
N ILE A 6 16.41 -6.93 15.07
CA ILE A 6 15.67 -5.66 15.12
C ILE A 6 16.58 -4.45 15.39
N SER A 7 17.78 -4.70 15.93
CA SER A 7 18.82 -3.69 16.13
C SER A 7 19.82 -3.62 14.98
N MET A 8 19.64 -4.37 13.89
CA MET A 8 20.50 -4.24 12.71
C MET A 8 20.11 -3.00 11.90
N THR A 9 21.12 -2.34 11.31
CA THR A 9 20.91 -1.18 10.43
C THR A 9 19.96 -1.48 9.28
N GLU A 10 20.03 -2.67 8.68
CA GLU A 10 19.13 -3.10 7.60
C GLU A 10 17.66 -3.09 8.03
N PHE A 11 17.37 -3.55 9.25
CA PHE A 11 16.01 -3.56 9.78
C PHE A 11 15.51 -2.14 10.02
N LEU A 12 16.34 -1.28 10.63
CA LEU A 12 15.98 0.12 10.88
C LEU A 12 15.70 0.86 9.58
N VAL A 13 16.60 0.76 8.60
CA VAL A 13 16.36 1.32 7.26
C VAL A 13 15.06 0.79 6.68
N GLY A 14 14.81 -0.51 6.77
CA GLY A 14 13.56 -1.12 6.31
C GLY A 14 12.31 -0.52 6.96
N VAL A 15 12.32 -0.31 8.29
CA VAL A 15 11.21 0.27 9.03
C VAL A 15 10.97 1.72 8.63
N PHE A 16 12.00 2.56 8.58
CA PHE A 16 11.87 3.97 8.20
C PHE A 16 11.43 4.15 6.74
N VAL A 17 11.91 3.30 5.84
CA VAL A 17 11.44 3.27 4.44
C VAL A 17 9.97 2.85 4.38
N ALA A 18 9.58 1.80 5.12
CA ALA A 18 8.20 1.36 5.19
C ALA A 18 7.28 2.44 5.78
N GLU A 19 7.73 3.17 6.80
CA GLU A 19 7.00 4.30 7.40
C GLU A 19 6.75 5.40 6.38
N LYS A 20 7.77 5.85 5.64
CA LYS A 20 7.65 6.86 4.59
C LYS A 20 6.63 6.44 3.52
N LEU A 21 6.73 5.20 3.04
CA LEU A 21 5.81 4.64 2.04
C LEU A 21 4.38 4.52 2.58
N ALA A 22 4.22 4.03 3.81
CA ALA A 22 2.93 3.92 4.48
C ALA A 22 2.29 5.31 4.68
N GLY A 23 3.08 6.34 4.97
CA GLY A 23 2.61 7.73 5.04
C GLY A 23 1.95 8.19 3.74
N ILE A 24 2.54 7.87 2.58
CA ILE A 24 2.01 8.21 1.25
C ILE A 24 0.75 7.39 0.94
N LEU A 25 0.73 6.10 1.31
CA LEU A 25 -0.39 5.20 1.06
C LEU A 25 -1.57 5.42 2.01
N ARG A 26 -1.34 6.02 3.18
CA ARG A 26 -2.34 6.25 4.23
C ARG A 26 -3.64 6.91 3.75
N PRO A 27 -3.64 8.05 3.03
CA PRO A 27 -4.88 8.68 2.57
C PRO A 27 -5.69 7.75 1.67
N LEU A 28 -5.02 7.00 0.79
CA LEU A 28 -5.68 6.02 -0.07
C LEU A 28 -6.26 4.86 0.75
N ALA A 29 -5.51 4.32 1.71
CA ALA A 29 -5.99 3.25 2.57
C ALA A 29 -7.24 3.67 3.36
N LEU A 30 -7.25 4.88 3.92
CA LEU A 30 -8.40 5.42 4.64
C LEU A 30 -9.62 5.61 3.73
N ALA A 31 -9.43 6.17 2.54
CA ALA A 31 -10.51 6.38 1.57
C ALA A 31 -11.13 5.05 1.12
N LEU A 32 -10.33 4.00 0.95
CA LEU A 32 -10.82 2.67 0.56
C LEU A 32 -11.51 1.92 1.71
N GLN A 33 -11.13 2.21 2.96
CA GLN A 33 -11.69 1.57 4.15
C GLN A 33 -12.94 2.27 4.71
N GLU A 34 -13.26 3.47 4.22
CA GLU A 34 -14.42 4.23 4.69
C GLU A 34 -15.75 3.53 4.34
N LYS A 35 -16.70 3.53 5.27
CA LYS A 35 -18.00 2.91 5.06
C LYS A 35 -18.82 3.74 4.08
N GLY A 36 -19.14 3.16 2.92
CA GLY A 36 -19.78 3.90 1.83
C GLY A 36 -18.78 4.70 1.01
N ALA A 37 -17.51 4.27 1.01
CA ALA A 37 -16.42 4.87 0.22
C ALA A 37 -16.88 5.25 -1.18
N ASP A 38 -16.63 6.52 -1.52
CA ASP A 38 -16.80 7.02 -2.88
C ASP A 38 -15.65 6.50 -3.73
N LEU A 39 -15.92 5.42 -4.45
CA LEU A 39 -14.90 4.73 -5.22
C LEU A 39 -14.31 5.62 -6.33
N VAL A 40 -15.05 6.62 -6.82
CA VAL A 40 -14.54 7.60 -7.79
C VAL A 40 -13.47 8.48 -7.15
N LYS A 41 -13.73 9.00 -5.94
CA LYS A 41 -12.72 9.76 -5.19
C LYS A 41 -11.50 8.92 -4.83
N ALA A 42 -11.69 7.64 -4.52
CA ALA A 42 -10.58 6.73 -4.28
C ALA A 42 -9.70 6.54 -5.53
N LEU A 43 -10.30 6.50 -6.74
CA LEU A 43 -9.55 6.46 -8.00
C LEU A 43 -8.70 7.71 -8.22
N ASP A 44 -9.21 8.90 -7.89
CA ASP A 44 -8.43 10.14 -7.98
C ASP A 44 -7.23 10.11 -7.02
N LEU A 45 -7.45 9.61 -5.79
CA LEU A 45 -6.37 9.43 -4.82
C LEU A 45 -5.32 8.42 -5.27
N ILE A 46 -5.70 7.36 -5.99
CA ILE A 46 -4.74 6.41 -6.57
C ILE A 46 -3.81 7.11 -7.56
N ASN A 47 -4.34 7.97 -8.42
CA ASN A 47 -3.52 8.73 -9.37
C ASN A 47 -2.58 9.70 -8.64
N ALA A 48 -3.06 10.37 -7.59
CA ALA A 48 -2.23 11.24 -6.77
C ALA A 48 -1.09 10.47 -6.07
N VAL A 49 -1.40 9.31 -5.48
CA VAL A 49 -0.41 8.42 -4.86
C VAL A 49 0.63 7.94 -5.88
N ARG A 50 0.22 7.55 -7.09
CA ARG A 50 1.14 7.14 -8.16
C ARG A 50 2.08 8.29 -8.53
N THR A 51 1.56 9.50 -8.71
CA THR A 51 2.38 10.69 -9.00
C THR A 51 3.37 10.96 -7.87
N ALA A 52 2.93 10.91 -6.61
CA ALA A 52 3.80 11.11 -5.45
C ALA A 52 4.91 10.05 -5.37
N LEU A 53 4.60 8.77 -5.62
CA LEU A 53 5.60 7.70 -5.63
C LEU A 53 6.60 7.84 -6.80
N HIS A 54 6.16 8.30 -7.97
CA HIS A 54 7.08 8.60 -9.08
C HIS A 54 7.99 9.79 -8.78
N GLN A 55 7.46 10.84 -8.17
CA GLN A 55 8.26 11.98 -7.74
C GLN A 55 9.29 11.58 -6.68
N LEU A 56 8.87 10.77 -5.70
CA LEU A 56 9.75 10.20 -4.68
C LEU A 56 10.91 9.38 -5.28
N ARG A 57 10.66 8.72 -6.42
CA ARG A 57 11.68 7.99 -7.16
C ARG A 57 12.63 8.92 -7.93
N SER A 58 12.11 9.95 -8.60
CA SER A 58 12.96 10.90 -9.36
C SER A 58 13.86 11.72 -8.44
N GLU A 59 13.33 12.12 -7.27
CA GLU A 59 14.01 12.94 -6.27
C GLU A 59 14.62 12.06 -5.15
N SER A 60 14.95 10.81 -5.46
CA SER A 60 15.33 9.80 -4.45
C SER A 60 16.56 10.15 -3.60
N GLU A 61 17.45 11.02 -4.08
CA GLU A 61 18.61 11.46 -3.31
C GLU A 61 18.20 12.43 -2.19
N GLU A 62 17.38 13.43 -2.52
CA GLU A 62 16.90 14.44 -1.59
C GLU A 62 15.90 13.85 -0.60
N GLU A 63 15.00 12.99 -1.08
CA GLU A 63 13.96 12.39 -0.26
C GLU A 63 14.46 11.27 0.65
N PHE A 64 15.58 10.63 0.33
CA PHE A 64 16.18 9.60 1.19
C PHE A 64 17.04 10.21 2.32
N ALA A 65 17.58 11.41 2.15
CA ALA A 65 18.36 12.10 3.18
C ALA A 65 17.64 12.25 4.54
N PRO A 66 16.36 12.70 4.60
CA PRO A 66 15.64 12.77 5.88
C PRO A 66 15.35 11.38 6.47
N VAL A 67 15.10 10.37 5.62
CA VAL A 67 14.89 8.98 6.07
C VAL A 67 16.15 8.46 6.75
N MET A 68 17.32 8.65 6.13
CA MET A 68 18.58 8.21 6.70
C MET A 68 18.97 9.00 7.97
N THR A 69 18.62 10.29 8.04
CA THR A 69 18.79 11.08 9.27
C THR A 69 17.97 10.50 10.42
N GLY A 70 16.71 10.09 10.15
CA GLY A 70 15.87 9.41 11.14
C GLY A 70 16.45 8.07 11.61
N VAL A 71 16.99 7.28 10.66
CA VAL A 71 17.67 6.02 10.98
C VAL A 71 18.89 6.24 11.88
N LYS A 72 19.72 7.25 11.57
CA LYS A 72 20.91 7.59 12.37
C LYS A 72 20.54 8.02 13.79
N ALA A 73 19.50 8.84 13.94
CA ALA A 73 19.00 9.28 15.24
C ALA A 73 18.46 8.10 16.08
N ALA A 74 17.66 7.22 15.47
CA ALA A 74 17.15 6.04 16.17
C ALA A 74 18.26 5.04 16.54
N ALA A 75 19.25 4.87 15.66
CA ALA A 75 20.41 4.02 15.92
C ALA A 75 21.25 4.56 17.09
N GLU A 76 21.45 5.88 17.17
CA GLU A 76 22.14 6.54 18.29
C GLU A 76 21.41 6.32 19.62
N GLU A 77 20.08 6.46 19.65
CA GLU A 77 19.26 6.22 20.85
C GLU A 77 19.36 4.77 21.34
N MET A 78 19.48 3.80 20.42
CA MET A 78 19.62 2.38 20.75
C MET A 78 21.08 1.93 20.97
N GLY A 79 22.07 2.83 20.81
CA GLY A 79 23.49 2.48 20.91
C GLY A 79 23.98 1.54 19.81
N VAL A 80 23.37 1.61 18.62
CA VAL A 80 23.70 0.78 17.45
C VAL A 80 24.57 1.57 16.48
N GLU A 81 25.67 0.98 16.01
CA GLU A 81 26.48 1.56 14.94
C GLU A 81 25.81 1.36 13.57
N VAL A 82 25.59 2.46 12.84
CA VAL A 82 25.07 2.42 11.46
C VAL A 82 26.20 1.99 10.53
N ALA A 83 26.16 0.74 10.09
CA ALA A 83 27.15 0.19 9.20
C ALA A 83 26.53 -0.36 7.90
N LYS A 84 27.37 -0.43 6.87
CA LYS A 84 27.05 -1.17 5.64
C LYS A 84 27.19 -2.67 5.91
N PRO A 85 26.33 -3.52 5.33
CA PRO A 85 26.54 -4.96 5.38
C PRO A 85 27.87 -5.34 4.74
N ARG A 86 28.41 -6.51 5.10
CA ARG A 86 29.65 -7.00 4.49
C ARG A 86 29.42 -7.29 3.00
N LEU A 87 29.97 -6.45 2.12
CA LEU A 87 29.94 -6.69 0.68
C LEU A 87 31.11 -7.58 0.24
N VAL A 88 30.85 -8.44 -0.73
CA VAL A 88 31.88 -9.23 -1.42
C VAL A 88 32.33 -8.45 -2.67
N ASP A 89 33.64 -8.31 -2.86
CA ASP A 89 34.22 -7.49 -3.95
C ASP A 89 33.77 -7.91 -5.36
N ARG A 90 33.51 -9.21 -5.58
CA ARG A 90 32.90 -9.73 -6.81
C ARG A 90 31.65 -10.53 -6.49
N SER A 91 30.50 -9.99 -6.89
CA SER A 91 29.26 -10.76 -7.06
C SER A 91 29.07 -11.00 -8.56
N SER A 92 28.97 -12.27 -8.97
CA SER A 92 28.77 -12.67 -10.37
C SER A 92 27.30 -12.67 -10.79
N TYR A 93 26.37 -12.77 -9.84
CA TYR A 93 24.93 -12.93 -10.11
C TYR A 93 24.09 -11.69 -9.80
N ARG A 94 24.61 -10.73 -9.03
CA ARG A 94 23.97 -9.42 -8.78
C ARG A 94 24.97 -8.30 -8.96
N ALA A 95 24.56 -7.23 -9.64
CA ALA A 95 25.33 -5.99 -9.65
C ALA A 95 25.44 -5.47 -8.21
N ASN A 96 26.66 -5.24 -7.74
CA ASN A 96 26.89 -4.54 -6.48
C ASN A 96 26.56 -3.05 -6.71
N ALA A 97 25.29 -2.67 -6.60
CA ALA A 97 24.87 -1.28 -6.75
C ALA A 97 25.57 -0.44 -5.67
N GLY A 98 26.57 0.34 -6.09
CA GLY A 98 27.42 1.19 -5.23
C GLY A 98 28.86 0.71 -5.00
N GLY A 99 29.23 -0.53 -5.36
CA GLY A 99 30.59 -1.03 -5.10
C GLY A 99 31.01 -0.96 -3.62
N SER A 100 32.30 -1.19 -3.33
CA SER A 100 32.88 -1.02 -1.99
C SER A 100 33.02 0.45 -1.58
N GLU A 101 33.05 1.39 -2.54
CA GLU A 101 33.28 2.82 -2.30
C GLU A 101 32.00 3.68 -2.12
N ALA A 102 30.79 3.15 -2.36
CA ALA A 102 29.59 3.93 -2.09
C ALA A 102 29.39 4.18 -0.60
N SER A 103 29.09 5.44 -0.28
CA SER A 103 28.57 5.89 1.01
C SER A 103 27.43 4.99 1.49
N ILE A 104 27.32 4.82 2.81
CA ILE A 104 26.27 4.05 3.49
C ILE A 104 24.88 4.49 2.98
N ASP A 105 24.68 5.81 2.88
CA ASP A 105 23.45 6.42 2.40
C ASP A 105 23.15 6.02 0.94
N GLY A 106 24.16 6.03 0.08
CA GLY A 106 24.03 5.61 -1.31
C GLY A 106 23.72 4.11 -1.45
N TYR A 107 24.33 3.27 -0.62
CA TYR A 107 24.07 1.83 -0.62
C TYR A 107 22.61 1.51 -0.27
N TYR A 108 22.10 2.06 0.84
CA TYR A 108 20.73 1.77 1.27
C TYR A 108 19.69 2.42 0.37
N ARG A 109 19.98 3.58 -0.24
CA ARG A 109 19.11 4.18 -1.26
C ARG A 109 18.93 3.24 -2.46
N LEU A 110 20.04 2.74 -3.01
CA LEU A 110 20.01 1.89 -4.21
C LEU A 110 19.46 0.49 -3.94
N ASN A 111 19.76 -0.10 -2.79
CA ASN A 111 19.46 -1.51 -2.51
C ASN A 111 18.20 -1.73 -1.65
N ALA A 112 17.73 -0.73 -0.93
CA ALA A 112 16.52 -0.83 -0.11
C ALA A 112 15.42 0.14 -0.57
N PHE A 113 15.72 1.43 -0.65
CA PHE A 113 14.70 2.46 -0.91
C PHE A 113 14.10 2.39 -2.31
N ILE A 114 14.95 2.38 -3.35
CA ILE A 114 14.51 2.31 -4.76
C ILE A 114 13.75 1.01 -5.05
N PRO A 115 14.24 -0.19 -4.64
CA PRO A 115 13.49 -1.43 -4.83
C PRO A 115 12.16 -1.45 -4.07
N ALA A 116 12.11 -0.92 -2.85
CA ALA A 116 10.85 -0.83 -2.09
C ALA A 116 9.83 0.07 -2.80
N LEU A 117 10.27 1.21 -3.35
CA LEU A 117 9.43 2.10 -4.16
C LEU A 117 8.90 1.39 -5.41
N ASP A 118 9.77 0.67 -6.14
CA ASP A 118 9.37 -0.08 -7.33
C ASP A 118 8.32 -1.13 -7.03
N HIS A 119 8.51 -1.88 -5.94
CA HIS A 119 7.54 -2.89 -5.53
C HIS A 119 6.20 -2.28 -5.14
N VAL A 120 6.19 -1.16 -4.40
CA VAL A 120 4.94 -0.48 -4.05
C VAL A 120 4.25 0.10 -5.28
N LEU A 121 4.98 0.71 -6.20
CA LEU A 121 4.44 1.20 -7.48
C LEU A 121 3.81 0.06 -8.27
N GLN A 122 4.53 -1.06 -8.41
CA GLN A 122 4.02 -2.25 -9.09
C GLN A 122 2.75 -2.79 -8.43
N ASP A 123 2.69 -2.85 -7.10
CA ASP A 123 1.52 -3.30 -6.36
C ASP A 123 0.31 -2.37 -6.56
N VAL A 124 0.52 -1.06 -6.54
CA VAL A 124 -0.52 -0.07 -6.83
C VAL A 124 -1.05 -0.26 -8.25
N ASP A 125 -0.16 -0.46 -9.23
CA ASP A 125 -0.52 -0.65 -10.63
C ASP A 125 -1.28 -1.95 -10.89
N LEU A 126 -0.88 -3.04 -10.23
CA LEU A 126 -1.55 -4.33 -10.32
C LEU A 126 -2.95 -4.29 -9.70
N ARG A 127 -3.11 -3.66 -8.53
CA ARG A 127 -4.39 -3.61 -7.81
C ARG A 127 -5.38 -2.62 -8.42
N PHE A 128 -4.89 -1.49 -8.90
CA PHE A 128 -5.71 -0.39 -9.41
C PHE A 128 -5.51 -0.14 -10.91
N GLY A 129 -5.14 -1.18 -11.64
CA GLY A 129 -5.03 -1.16 -13.09
C GLY A 129 -6.36 -0.83 -13.79
N LYS A 130 -6.29 -0.69 -15.12
CA LYS A 130 -7.40 -0.21 -15.96
C LYS A 130 -8.73 -0.94 -15.71
N HIS A 131 -8.71 -2.25 -15.47
CA HIS A 131 -9.92 -3.03 -15.21
C HIS A 131 -10.59 -2.64 -13.89
N MET A 132 -9.82 -2.41 -12.82
CA MET A 132 -10.38 -1.98 -11.54
C MET A 132 -11.03 -0.60 -11.66
N GLN A 133 -10.39 0.32 -12.40
CA GLN A 133 -10.95 1.65 -12.68
C GLN A 133 -12.27 1.58 -13.44
N LEU A 134 -12.38 0.68 -14.43
CA LEU A 134 -13.63 0.44 -15.17
C LEU A 134 -14.72 -0.14 -14.26
N VAL A 135 -14.40 -1.17 -13.47
CA VAL A 135 -15.35 -1.78 -12.51
C VAL A 135 -15.83 -0.76 -11.49
N ALA A 136 -14.92 0.09 -11.01
CA ALA A 136 -15.24 1.18 -10.13
C ALA A 136 -16.22 2.18 -10.76
N GLY A 137 -15.99 2.58 -12.01
CA GLY A 137 -16.93 3.41 -12.76
C GLY A 137 -18.31 2.74 -12.92
N LEU A 138 -18.34 1.44 -13.27
CA LEU A 138 -19.59 0.69 -13.39
C LEU A 138 -20.35 0.57 -12.06
N SER A 139 -19.66 0.52 -10.93
CA SER A 139 -20.29 0.48 -9.60
C SER A 139 -21.17 1.71 -9.34
N THR A 140 -20.87 2.85 -9.96
CA THR A 140 -21.67 4.08 -9.84
C THR A 140 -23.01 4.01 -10.57
N LEU A 141 -23.14 3.12 -11.57
CA LEU A 141 -24.36 2.91 -12.33
C LEU A 141 -25.36 2.00 -11.59
N VAL A 142 -24.93 1.30 -10.55
CA VAL A 142 -25.81 0.45 -9.75
C VAL A 142 -26.80 1.35 -9.00
N PRO A 143 -28.11 1.24 -9.26
CA PRO A 143 -29.10 2.06 -8.58
C PRO A 143 -29.02 1.81 -7.07
N LYS A 144 -28.92 2.88 -6.28
CA LYS A 144 -28.88 2.83 -4.80
C LYS A 144 -30.00 1.97 -4.19
N ARG A 145 -31.13 1.84 -4.90
CA ARG A 145 -32.31 1.07 -4.47
C ARG A 145 -32.20 -0.43 -4.70
N ILE A 146 -31.31 -0.94 -5.55
CA ILE A 146 -31.12 -2.40 -5.73
C ILE A 146 -30.43 -3.01 -4.50
N ALA A 147 -29.51 -2.27 -3.86
CA ALA A 147 -28.84 -2.71 -2.63
C ALA A 147 -29.82 -2.94 -1.46
N THR A 148 -30.93 -2.20 -1.40
CA THR A 148 -31.98 -2.37 -0.38
C THR A 148 -32.97 -3.51 -0.69
N VAL A 149 -33.09 -3.92 -1.96
CA VAL A 149 -34.02 -4.99 -2.37
C VAL A 149 -33.64 -6.34 -1.75
N GLY A 150 -32.37 -6.60 -1.43
CA GLY A 150 -31.96 -7.82 -0.73
C GLY A 150 -32.54 -7.95 0.69
N ALA A 151 -32.78 -6.83 1.38
CA ALA A 151 -33.46 -6.81 2.68
C ALA A 151 -34.99 -6.97 2.52
N ASP A 152 -35.54 -6.41 1.45
CA ASP A 152 -36.97 -6.55 1.10
C ASP A 152 -37.32 -7.90 0.48
N TRP A 153 -36.36 -8.65 -0.08
CA TRP A 153 -36.57 -9.99 -0.63
C TRP A 153 -37.10 -10.97 0.43
N LYS A 154 -36.61 -10.84 1.68
CA LYS A 154 -37.14 -11.59 2.82
C LYS A 154 -38.58 -11.22 3.18
N ARG A 155 -39.03 -9.99 2.87
CA ARG A 155 -40.40 -9.50 3.10
C ARG A 155 -41.37 -9.91 1.99
N LEU A 156 -40.86 -10.04 0.76
CA LEU A 156 -41.66 -10.48 -0.39
C LEU A 156 -42.01 -11.97 -0.32
N HIS A 157 -41.08 -12.82 0.16
CA HIS A 157 -41.36 -14.25 0.37
C HIS A 157 -42.41 -14.51 1.48
N SER A 158 -42.44 -13.69 2.53
CA SER A 158 -43.42 -13.85 3.62
C SER A 158 -44.81 -13.30 3.26
N ALA A 159 -44.91 -12.33 2.35
CA ALA A 159 -46.19 -11.80 1.86
C ALA A 159 -46.85 -12.67 0.77
N ALA A 160 -46.11 -13.57 0.12
CA ALA A 160 -46.63 -14.43 -0.96
C ALA A 160 -47.43 -15.66 -0.46
N ILE A 161 -47.44 -15.94 0.85
CA ILE A 161 -48.24 -17.01 1.45
C ILE A 161 -49.56 -16.41 1.94
N LEU A 162 -50.47 -16.08 1.02
CA LEU A 162 -51.86 -15.76 1.37
C LEU A 162 -52.61 -17.09 1.64
N PRO A 163 -53.29 -17.28 2.77
CA PRO A 163 -54.11 -18.47 2.98
C PRO A 163 -55.34 -18.39 2.07
N ALA A 164 -55.61 -19.51 1.38
CA ALA A 164 -56.69 -19.67 0.42
C ALA A 164 -58.06 -19.29 1.01
N LEU A 165 -58.86 -18.54 0.22
CA LEU A 165 -60.28 -18.29 0.48
C LEU A 165 -61.03 -19.62 0.71
N PRO A 166 -61.90 -19.72 1.73
CA PRO A 166 -62.65 -20.93 1.98
C PRO A 166 -63.68 -21.15 0.86
N ARG A 167 -63.58 -22.28 0.16
CA ARG A 167 -64.58 -22.74 -0.81
C ARG A 167 -65.86 -23.09 -0.05
N THR A 168 -66.91 -22.31 -0.29
CA THR A 168 -68.28 -22.63 0.12
C THR A 168 -68.78 -23.82 -0.71
N HIS A 169 -68.96 -24.98 -0.06
CA HIS A 169 -69.67 -26.12 -0.63
C HIS A 169 -71.16 -26.02 -0.30
N ARG A 170 -72.00 -25.98 -1.34
CA ARG A 170 -73.39 -26.46 -1.30
C ARG A 170 -73.39 -27.98 -1.38
#